data_AF-A0A3F2TYI9-F1
#
_entry.id   AF-A0A3F2TYI9-F1
#
_cell.length_a   1.000
_cell.length_b   1.000
_cell.length_c   1.000
_cell.angle_alpha   90.00
_cell.angle_beta   90.00
_cell.angle_gamma   90.00
#
_symmetry.space_group_name_H-M   'P 1'
#
loop_
_entity.id
_entity.type
_entity.pdbx_description
1 polymer ?
#
loop_
_entity_poly.entity_id
_entity_poly.type
_entity_poly.pdbx_seq_one_letter_code
_entity_poly.pdbx_strand_id
1 'polypeptide(L)'
;MLPMQVLSTFLLLALAGCTSASSGTGGPAPGSDAWYETASPEKIANYFRSQCVTYGYLPGTPEMAECIGKEASAAKQTHVARSAAIAAATAGY
;
A
#
# COMPACT_ATOMS: atom_id res chain seq x y z
N MET A 1 -36.80 16.96 -31.52
CA MET A 1 -37.54 16.14 -30.53
C MET A 1 -36.57 15.06 -30.05
N LEU A 2 -35.78 15.33 -29.00
CA LEU A 2 -34.92 14.31 -28.40
C LEU A 2 -35.81 13.36 -27.59
N PRO A 3 -35.64 12.02 -27.67
CA PRO A 3 -36.49 11.09 -26.95
C PRO A 3 -36.27 11.27 -25.44
N MET A 4 -37.36 11.49 -24.69
CA MET A 4 -37.38 11.58 -23.22
C MET A 4 -36.73 10.35 -22.54
N GLN A 5 -36.60 9.24 -23.28
CA GLN A 5 -35.91 8.02 -22.87
C GLN A 5 -34.38 8.15 -22.78
N VAL A 6 -33.75 9.04 -23.56
CA VAL A 6 -32.27 9.20 -23.56
C VAL A 6 -31.79 9.89 -22.28
N LEU A 7 -32.62 10.78 -21.72
CA LEU A 7 -32.32 11.50 -20.48
C LEU A 7 -32.33 10.56 -19.26
N SER A 8 -33.20 9.54 -19.27
CA SER A 8 -33.35 8.57 -18.18
C SER A 8 -32.19 7.56 -18.16
N THR A 9 -31.70 7.12 -19.33
CA THR A 9 -30.52 6.25 -19.44
C THR A 9 -29.22 6.92 -19.02
N PHE A 10 -29.08 8.23 -19.22
CA PHE A 10 -27.89 8.97 -18.80
C PHE A 10 -27.78 9.10 -17.28
N LEU A 11 -28.92 9.17 -16.58
CA LEU A 11 -28.96 9.34 -15.12
C LEU A 11 -28.56 8.06 -14.37
N LEU A 12 -28.90 6.89 -14.91
CA LEU A 12 -28.54 5.59 -14.33
C LEU A 12 -27.05 5.24 -14.52
N LEU A 13 -26.42 5.77 -15.59
CA LEU A 13 -24.99 5.55 -15.85
C LEU A 13 -24.09 6.34 -14.90
N ALA A 14 -24.59 7.42 -14.29
CA ALA A 14 -23.83 8.25 -13.35
C ALA A 14 -23.66 7.61 -11.96
N LEU A 15 -24.53 6.67 -11.55
CA LEU A 15 -24.44 6.01 -10.24
C LEU A 15 -23.56 4.75 -10.22
N ALA A 16 -23.18 4.22 -11.39
CA ALA A 16 -22.35 3.01 -11.48
C ALA A 16 -20.83 3.26 -11.28
N GLY A 17 -20.42 4.52 -11.05
CA GLY A 17 -19.03 4.94 -10.95
C GLY A 17 -18.37 4.83 -9.57
N CYS A 18 -19.02 4.23 -8.56
CA CYS A 18 -18.47 4.11 -7.20
C CYS A 18 -18.38 2.65 -6.74
N THR A 19 -17.76 1.80 -7.56
CA THR A 19 -17.11 0.60 -7.02
C THR A 19 -15.62 0.87 -7.07
N SER A 20 -15.09 1.33 -5.94
CA SER A 20 -13.67 1.35 -5.66
C SER A 20 -13.17 -0.05 -5.97
N ALA A 21 -12.48 -0.22 -7.09
CA ALA A 21 -11.82 -1.46 -7.43
C ALA A 21 -10.88 -1.78 -6.26
N SER A 22 -11.31 -2.69 -5.39
CA SER A 22 -10.44 -3.40 -4.46
C SER A 22 -9.59 -4.37 -5.28
N SER A 23 -8.78 -3.81 -6.18
CA SER A 23 -7.72 -4.52 -6.87
C SER A 23 -6.70 -4.95 -5.82
N GLY A 24 -6.59 -6.26 -5.59
CA GLY A 24 -5.56 -6.78 -4.71
C GLY A 24 -5.65 -8.27 -4.44
N THR A 25 -5.47 -9.11 -5.46
CA THR A 25 -5.21 -10.55 -5.31
C THR A 25 -3.77 -10.82 -4.85
N GLY A 26 -3.25 -10.00 -3.95
CA GLY A 26 -1.92 -10.11 -3.38
C GLY A 26 -2.03 -9.72 -1.92
N GLY A 27 -1.40 -10.50 -1.04
CA GLY A 27 -1.48 -10.33 0.41
C GLY A 27 -1.12 -8.90 0.89
N PRO A 28 -1.17 -8.67 2.20
CA PRO A 28 -0.97 -7.34 2.78
C PRO A 28 0.30 -6.68 2.24
N ALA A 29 0.18 -5.39 1.93
CA ALA A 29 1.23 -4.62 1.27
C ALA A 29 2.53 -4.67 2.09
N PRO A 30 3.71 -4.88 1.46
CA PRO A 30 4.98 -4.83 2.18
C PRO A 30 5.14 -3.55 2.99
N GLY A 31 5.55 -3.69 4.26
CA GLY A 31 5.67 -2.61 5.22
C GLY A 31 4.38 -2.25 5.98
N SER A 32 3.24 -2.88 5.70
CA SER A 32 2.01 -2.73 6.50
C SER A 32 2.04 -3.57 7.78
N ASP A 33 1.27 -3.20 8.81
CA ASP A 33 1.11 -4.03 10.01
C ASP A 33 0.65 -5.45 9.66
N ALA A 34 -0.38 -5.58 8.82
CA ALA A 34 -0.86 -6.89 8.36
C ALA A 34 0.22 -7.71 7.62
N TRP A 35 1.19 -7.06 6.98
CA TRP A 35 2.33 -7.76 6.37
C TRP A 35 3.35 -8.20 7.41
N TYR A 36 3.63 -7.39 8.43
CA TYR A 36 4.49 -7.81 9.54
C TYR A 36 3.88 -8.94 10.38
N GLU A 37 2.55 -8.97 10.53
CA GLU A 37 1.82 -10.01 11.24
C GLU A 37 1.79 -11.34 10.48
N THR A 38 1.80 -11.30 9.14
CA THR A 38 1.64 -12.50 8.29
C THR A 38 2.92 -12.96 7.60
N ALA A 39 3.91 -12.09 7.45
CA ALA A 39 5.17 -12.43 6.78
C ALA A 39 6.14 -13.10 7.76
N SER A 40 6.75 -14.20 7.33
CA SER A 40 7.86 -14.82 8.06
C SER A 40 9.06 -13.86 8.15
N PRO A 41 9.88 -13.94 9.21
CA PRO A 41 11.05 -13.07 9.38
C PRO A 41 12.03 -13.14 8.20
N GLU A 42 12.23 -14.31 7.59
CA GLU A 42 13.02 -14.46 6.36
C GLU A 42 12.45 -13.67 5.19
N LYS A 43 11.12 -13.62 5.03
CA LYS A 43 10.46 -12.89 3.94
C LYS A 43 10.65 -11.39 4.10
N ILE A 44 10.56 -10.90 5.34
CA ILE A 44 10.80 -9.49 5.68
C ILE A 44 12.25 -9.13 5.40
N ALA A 45 13.20 -9.95 5.89
CA ALA A 45 14.62 -9.73 5.67
C ALA A 45 14.98 -9.75 4.17
N ASN A 46 14.45 -10.70 3.41
CA ASN A 46 14.70 -10.81 1.97
C ASN A 46 14.12 -9.62 1.19
N TYR A 47 12.94 -9.13 1.57
CA TYR A 47 12.34 -7.95 0.96
C TYR A 47 13.24 -6.71 1.09
N PHE A 48 13.68 -6.38 2.31
CA PHE A 48 14.56 -5.23 2.53
C PHE A 48 15.96 -5.46 1.95
N ARG A 49 16.46 -6.70 1.95
CA ARG A 49 17.70 -7.06 1.27
C ARG A 49 17.62 -6.74 -0.23
N SER A 50 16.52 -7.09 -0.89
CA SER A 50 16.33 -6.83 -2.32
C SER A 50 16.29 -5.32 -2.65
N GLN A 51 15.70 -4.51 -1.76
CA GLN A 51 15.74 -3.05 -1.89
C GLN A 51 17.17 -2.52 -1.71
N CYS A 52 17.89 -2.96 -0.68
CA CYS A 52 19.26 -2.53 -0.45
C CYS A 52 20.20 -2.93 -1.60
N VAL A 53 20.01 -4.10 -2.21
CA VAL A 53 20.74 -4.47 -3.43
C VAL A 53 20.45 -3.51 -4.58
N THR A 54 19.20 -3.07 -4.72
CA THR A 54 18.79 -2.09 -5.75
C THR A 54 19.46 -0.73 -5.53
N TYR A 55 19.72 -0.34 -4.28
CA TYR A 55 20.49 0.86 -3.95
C TYR A 55 22.01 0.70 -4.12
N GLY A 56 22.49 -0.51 -4.43
CA GLY A 56 23.91 -0.80 -4.65
C GLY A 56 24.67 -1.34 -3.44
N TYR A 57 23.99 -1.70 -2.35
CA TYR A 57 24.65 -2.32 -1.19
C TYR A 57 25.01 -3.78 -1.50
N LEU A 58 26.24 -4.17 -1.15
CA LEU A 58 26.71 -5.54 -1.34
C LEU A 58 26.07 -6.50 -0.33
N PRO A 59 25.65 -7.71 -0.77
CA PRO A 59 25.09 -8.71 0.12
C PRO A 59 26.07 -9.19 1.17
N GLY A 60 25.63 -9.20 2.43
CA GLY A 60 26.38 -9.75 3.56
C GLY A 60 27.43 -8.80 4.16
N THR A 61 27.45 -7.53 3.77
CA THR A 61 28.30 -6.51 4.39
C THR A 61 27.59 -5.82 5.56
N PRO A 62 28.32 -5.21 6.51
CA PRO A 62 27.71 -4.44 7.59
C PRO A 62 26.85 -3.27 7.07
N GLU A 63 27.24 -2.64 5.97
CA GLU A 63 26.47 -1.55 5.35
C GLU A 63 25.09 -2.02 4.87
N MET A 64 24.97 -3.28 4.44
CA MET A 64 23.66 -3.86 4.12
C MET A 64 22.78 -4.02 5.36
N ALA A 65 23.34 -4.45 6.49
CA ALA A 65 22.58 -4.57 7.73
C ALA A 65 22.07 -3.20 8.19
N GLU A 66 22.89 -2.16 8.05
CA GLU A 66 22.47 -0.78 8.29
C GLU A 66 21.36 -0.33 7.34
N CYS A 67 21.48 -0.60 6.04
CA CYS A 67 20.45 -0.29 5.06
C CYS A 67 19.13 -0.99 5.40
N ILE A 68 19.15 -2.29 5.68
CA ILE A 68 17.95 -3.06 6.04
C ILE A 68 17.28 -2.46 7.27
N GLY A 69 18.06 -2.10 8.30
CA GLY A 69 17.54 -1.49 9.52
C GLY A 69 16.88 -0.12 9.26
N LYS A 70 17.49 0.72 8.42
CA LYS A 70 16.95 2.03 8.02
C LYS A 70 15.65 1.88 7.25
N GLU A 71 15.62 1.04 6.22
CA GLU A 71 14.44 0.83 5.37
C GLU A 71 13.29 0.21 6.15
N ALA A 72 13.56 -0.77 7.02
CA ALA A 72 12.54 -1.37 7.86
C ALA A 72 11.93 -0.36 8.85
N SER A 73 12.75 0.54 9.40
CA SER A 73 12.28 1.59 10.30
C SER A 73 11.49 2.66 9.56
N ALA A 74 11.96 3.11 8.39
CA ALA A 74 11.29 4.08 7.55
C ALA A 74 9.93 3.58 7.04
N ALA A 75 9.84 2.29 6.69
CA ALA A 75 8.59 1.65 6.28
C ALA A 75 7.54 1.68 7.41
N LYS A 76 7.96 1.31 8.64
CA LYS A 76 7.09 1.38 9.83
C LYS A 76 6.61 2.81 10.11
N GLN A 77 7.50 3.80 10.06
CA GLN A 77 7.16 5.21 10.31
C GLN A 77 6.18 5.76 9.26
N THR A 78 6.43 5.46 7.98
CA THR A 78 5.55 5.88 6.88
C THR A 78 4.15 5.28 7.04
N HIS A 79 4.04 4.04 7.52
CA HIS A 79 2.76 3.42 7.79
C HIS A 79 2.01 4.08 8.94
N VAL A 80 2.68 4.33 10.07
CA VAL A 80 2.09 5.03 11.23
C VAL A 80 1.57 6.42 10.83
N ALA A 81 2.34 7.17 10.03
CA ALA A 81 1.91 8.46 9.53
C ALA A 81 0.67 8.34 8.62
N ARG A 82 0.63 7.33 7.76
CA ARG A 82 -0.50 7.09 6.85
C ARG A 82 -1.74 6.59 7.59
N SER A 83 -1.61 5.70 8.58
CA SER A 83 -2.73 5.21 9.36
C SER A 83 -3.32 6.31 10.25
N ALA A 84 -2.49 7.18 10.81
CA ALA A 84 -2.95 8.39 11.49
C ALA A 84 -3.69 9.34 10.56
N ALA A 85 -3.20 9.55 9.34
CA ALA A 85 -3.88 10.37 8.34
C ALA A 85 -5.23 9.78 7.90
N ILE A 86 -5.32 8.46 7.74
CA ILE A 86 -6.58 7.77 7.43
C ILE A 86 -7.55 7.88 8.62
N ALA A 87 -7.08 7.63 9.85
CA ALA A 87 -7.89 7.75 11.05
C ALA A 87 -8.45 9.18 11.21
N ALA A 88 -7.62 10.20 10.97
CA ALA A 88 -8.03 11.60 10.96
C ALA A 88 -9.06 11.90 9.86
N ALA A 89 -8.91 11.32 8.66
CA ALA A 89 -9.86 11.47 7.56
C ALA A 89 -11.21 10.77 7.84
N THR A 90 -11.20 9.63 8.55
CA THR A 90 -12.43 8.90 8.91
C THR A 90 -13.14 9.47 10.14
N ALA A 91 -12.42 10.15 11.03
CA ALA A 91 -13.01 10.80 12.22
C ALA A 91 -13.67 12.15 11.90
N GLY A 92 -13.56 12.63 10.66
CA GLY A 92 -14.17 13.87 10.18
C GLY A 92 -15.53 13.71 9.48
N TYR A 93 -16.12 12.51 9.48
CA TYR A 93 -17.45 12.22 8.93
C TYR A 93 -18.48 12.00 10.04
#